data_AF-A0A6N7UYU1-F1
#
_entry.id   AF-A0A6N7UYU1-F1
#
_cell.length_a   1.000
_cell.length_b   1.000
_cell.length_c   1.000
_cell.angle_alpha   90.00
_cell.angle_beta   90.00
_cell.angle_gamma   90.00
#
_symmetry.space_group_name_H-M   'P 1'
#
loop_
_entity.id
_entity.type
_entity.pdbx_description
1 polymer ?
#
loop_
_entity_poly.entity_id
_entity_poly.type
_entity_poly.pdbx_seq_one_letter_code
_entity_poly.pdbx_strand_id
1 'polypeptide(L)'
;DWAGEFRTINIGKNAAGFANIENGDLDQMLKEVQRAVGQVSWADLNADQFAMSSAALFSFVNHAHPFREGNGRTSKVFMEHVAEQSKFALDFSQVSRDLWNATSEASRPKAERPYLDPLPLVNVFALATKERGNEQTKETNTGHLDLSKASYPAQATKSLTKAPQGQGTARRGTSYLPGQNLGTHER
;
A
#
# COMPACT_ATOMS: atom_id res chain seq x y z
N ASP A 1 17.61 -13.20 12.89
CA ASP A 1 17.35 -12.80 11.49
C ASP A 1 15.94 -12.24 11.36
N TRP A 2 15.78 -11.10 10.69
CA TRP A 2 14.52 -10.34 10.58
C TRP A 2 14.28 -9.81 9.16
N ALA A 3 15.14 -10.20 8.21
CA ALA A 3 15.07 -9.72 6.83
C ALA A 3 13.87 -10.37 6.12
N GLY A 4 12.98 -9.54 5.58
CA GLY A 4 11.80 -9.99 4.83
C GLY A 4 10.57 -10.32 5.68
N GLU A 5 10.67 -10.30 7.01
CA GLU A 5 9.53 -10.56 7.90
C GLU A 5 8.77 -9.28 8.24
N PHE A 6 7.44 -9.33 8.16
CA PHE A 6 6.62 -8.23 8.64
C PHE A 6 6.78 -8.04 10.15
N ARG A 7 6.67 -6.79 10.59
CA ARG A 7 6.74 -6.46 12.01
C ARG A 7 5.58 -7.11 12.74
N THR A 8 5.89 -7.60 13.93
CA THR A 8 4.94 -8.24 14.86
C THR A 8 4.61 -7.37 16.07
N ILE A 9 5.20 -6.17 16.16
CA ILE A 9 4.90 -5.18 17.21
C ILE A 9 4.61 -3.83 16.56
N ASN A 10 3.81 -3.02 17.24
CA ASN A 10 3.60 -1.63 16.86
C ASN A 10 4.91 -0.83 17.00
N ILE A 11 5.15 0.06 16.04
CA ILE A 11 6.34 0.92 15.99
C ILE A 11 5.90 2.37 15.86
N GLY A 12 6.66 3.29 16.48
CA GLY A 12 6.32 4.71 16.58
C GLY A 12 6.04 5.13 18.02
N LYS A 13 6.27 6.42 18.31
CA LYS A 13 6.19 6.94 19.69
C LYS A 13 4.78 7.03 20.27
N ASN A 14 3.74 6.81 19.47
CA ASN A 14 2.35 6.65 19.88
C ASN A 14 1.68 5.84 18.77
N ALA A 15 0.72 4.97 19.09
CA ALA A 15 -0.02 4.11 18.16
C ALA A 15 -0.78 4.84 17.02
N ALA A 16 -0.61 6.16 16.89
CA ALA A 16 -1.25 7.02 15.90
C ALA A 16 -0.44 7.18 14.60
N GLY A 17 0.82 6.73 14.54
CA GLY A 17 1.68 7.03 13.39
C GLY A 17 1.57 6.06 12.21
N PHE A 18 1.55 4.76 12.47
CA PHE A 18 1.61 3.71 11.44
C PHE A 18 0.51 2.69 11.73
N ALA A 19 0.25 1.81 10.77
CA ALA A 19 -0.83 0.86 10.85
C ALA A 19 -0.76 0.00 12.12
N ASN A 20 -1.84 -0.09 12.88
CA ASN A 20 -1.84 -0.92 14.08
C ASN A 20 -1.96 -2.41 13.70
N ILE A 21 -1.14 -3.27 14.31
CA ILE A 21 -1.17 -4.71 14.06
C ILE A 21 -2.36 -5.36 14.79
N GLU A 22 -2.65 -4.91 16.00
CA GLU A 22 -3.63 -5.53 16.92
C GLU A 22 -5.06 -5.40 16.40
N ASN A 23 -5.35 -4.34 15.64
CA ASN A 23 -6.67 -4.11 15.04
C ASN A 23 -6.74 -4.53 13.55
N GLY A 24 -5.69 -5.15 13.00
CA GLY A 24 -5.65 -5.60 11.60
C GLY A 24 -5.44 -4.51 10.56
N ASP A 25 -5.11 -3.27 10.95
CA ASP A 25 -4.89 -2.16 10.01
C ASP A 25 -3.69 -2.43 9.08
N LEU A 26 -2.62 -3.08 9.57
CA LEU A 26 -1.50 -3.49 8.71
C LEU A 26 -1.97 -4.37 7.55
N ASP A 27 -2.75 -5.42 7.84
CA ASP A 27 -3.26 -6.34 6.82
C ASP A 27 -4.20 -5.64 5.86
N GLN A 28 -5.02 -4.71 6.36
CA GLN A 28 -5.89 -3.90 5.52
C GLN A 28 -5.07 -3.05 4.54
N MET A 29 -4.04 -2.34 5.01
CA MET A 29 -3.19 -1.53 4.14
C MET A 29 -2.46 -2.37 3.09
N LEU A 30 -1.98 -3.57 3.44
CA LEU A 30 -1.37 -4.47 2.47
C LEU A 30 -2.36 -4.95 1.40
N LYS A 31 -3.64 -5.14 1.75
CA LYS A 31 -4.70 -5.42 0.76
C LYS A 31 -4.97 -4.23 -0.15
N GLU A 32 -4.96 -3.01 0.39
CA GLU A 32 -5.09 -1.79 -0.42
C GLU A 32 -3.92 -1.64 -1.40
N VAL A 33 -2.69 -1.89 -0.95
CA VAL A 33 -1.49 -1.94 -1.80
C VAL A 33 -1.67 -2.96 -2.92
N GLN A 34 -2.03 -4.21 -2.59
CA GLN A 34 -2.22 -5.26 -3.59
C GLN A 34 -3.31 -4.90 -4.60
N ARG A 35 -4.43 -4.31 -4.13
CA ARG A 35 -5.52 -3.87 -5.00
C ARG A 35 -5.07 -2.78 -5.95
N ALA A 36 -4.43 -1.74 -5.45
CA ALA A 36 -3.95 -0.62 -6.27
C ALA A 36 -2.92 -1.07 -7.30
N VAL A 37 -2.01 -1.99 -6.96
CA VAL A 37 -1.06 -2.57 -7.90
C VAL A 37 -1.78 -3.37 -9.00
N GLY A 38 -2.78 -4.18 -8.66
CA GLY A 38 -3.41 -5.11 -9.61
C GLY A 38 -4.60 -4.55 -10.40
N GLN A 39 -5.21 -3.43 -9.98
CA GLN A 39 -6.45 -2.91 -10.58
C GLN A 39 -6.29 -1.56 -11.28
N VAL A 40 -5.23 -0.80 -10.99
CA VAL A 40 -4.93 0.42 -11.74
C VAL A 40 -4.34 0.06 -13.09
N SER A 41 -4.88 0.61 -14.17
CA SER A 41 -4.32 0.48 -15.52
C SER A 41 -3.07 1.35 -15.69
N TRP A 42 -1.97 0.99 -15.03
CA TRP A 42 -0.72 1.76 -15.00
C TRP A 42 -0.17 2.12 -16.40
N ALA A 43 -0.35 1.21 -17.37
CA ALA A 43 0.08 1.39 -18.76
C ALA A 43 -0.63 2.56 -19.48
N ASP A 44 -1.87 2.84 -19.08
CA ASP A 44 -2.74 3.81 -19.77
C ASP A 44 -2.67 5.22 -19.17
N LEU A 45 -1.96 5.39 -18.03
CA LEU A 45 -1.89 6.66 -17.34
C LEU A 45 -1.04 7.68 -18.11
N ASN A 46 -1.48 8.94 -18.10
CA ASN A 46 -0.59 10.06 -18.39
C ASN A 46 0.29 10.41 -17.17
N ALA A 47 1.21 11.36 -17.32
CA ALA A 47 2.20 11.67 -16.27
C ALA A 47 1.53 12.16 -14.97
N ASP A 48 0.51 13.02 -15.07
CA ASP A 48 -0.21 13.56 -13.91
C ASP A 48 -0.97 12.44 -13.18
N GLN A 49 -1.68 11.60 -13.94
CA GLN A 49 -2.39 10.45 -13.40
C GLN A 49 -1.43 9.44 -12.76
N PHE A 50 -0.27 9.21 -13.37
CA PHE A 50 0.77 8.34 -12.83
C PHE A 50 1.30 8.88 -11.50
N ALA A 51 1.59 10.18 -11.41
CA ALA A 51 2.02 10.80 -10.17
C ALA A 51 0.95 10.72 -9.06
N MET A 52 -0.31 10.99 -9.41
CA MET A 52 -1.45 10.87 -8.47
C MET A 52 -1.66 9.43 -7.99
N SER A 53 -1.66 8.44 -8.89
CA SER A 53 -1.83 7.04 -8.53
C SER A 53 -0.64 6.52 -7.72
N SER A 54 0.59 6.94 -8.06
CA SER A 54 1.79 6.60 -7.28
C SER A 54 1.75 7.19 -5.88
N ALA A 55 1.31 8.44 -5.73
CA ALA A 55 1.11 9.08 -4.43
C ALA A 55 0.06 8.36 -3.58
N ALA A 56 -1.07 7.98 -4.18
CA ALA A 56 -2.11 7.20 -3.51
C ALA A 56 -1.58 5.84 -3.04
N LEU A 57 -0.95 5.07 -3.92
CA LEU A 57 -0.35 3.78 -3.58
C LEU A 57 0.70 3.92 -2.47
N PHE A 58 1.62 4.87 -2.59
CA PHE A 58 2.68 5.07 -1.59
C PHE A 58 2.11 5.50 -0.24
N SER A 59 0.99 6.23 -0.19
CA SER A 59 0.35 6.57 1.09
C SER A 59 -0.05 5.32 1.90
N PHE A 60 -0.55 4.27 1.24
CA PHE A 60 -0.84 2.98 1.87
C PHE A 60 0.45 2.28 2.33
N VAL A 61 1.48 2.24 1.49
CA VAL A 61 2.79 1.64 1.82
C VAL A 61 3.43 2.32 3.02
N ASN A 62 3.42 3.65 3.03
CA ASN A 62 4.01 4.48 4.07
C ASN A 62 3.28 4.31 5.41
N HIS A 63 1.94 4.25 5.38
CA HIS A 63 1.14 4.00 6.58
C HIS A 63 1.29 2.57 7.08
N ALA A 64 1.28 1.57 6.20
CA ALA A 64 1.49 0.16 6.55
C ALA A 64 2.79 -0.02 7.36
N HIS A 65 3.88 0.59 6.86
CA HIS A 65 5.21 0.53 7.46
C HIS A 65 5.57 -0.91 7.89
N PRO A 66 5.59 -1.87 6.94
CA PRO A 66 5.43 -3.28 7.24
C PRO A 66 6.67 -3.92 7.89
N PHE A 67 7.83 -3.29 7.86
CA PHE A 67 9.07 -3.84 8.41
C PHE A 67 9.53 -3.08 9.66
N ARG A 68 10.44 -3.67 10.43
CA ARG A 68 11.06 -3.01 11.60
C ARG A 68 12.08 -1.94 11.22
N GLU A 69 12.82 -2.17 10.15
CA GLU A 69 13.80 -1.23 9.59
C GLU A 69 13.79 -1.34 8.06
N GLY A 70 14.35 -0.35 7.39
CA GLY A 70 14.54 -0.40 5.93
C GLY A 70 13.32 0.03 5.12
N ASN A 71 12.17 0.32 5.74
CA ASN A 71 10.94 0.71 5.04
C ASN A 71 11.17 1.79 3.98
N GLY A 72 11.88 2.87 4.30
CA GLY A 72 12.14 3.94 3.32
C GLY A 72 12.86 3.46 2.05
N ARG A 73 13.83 2.55 2.17
CA ARG A 73 14.55 1.97 1.02
C ARG A 73 13.67 0.97 0.28
N THR A 74 13.03 0.06 1.00
CA THR A 74 12.16 -0.96 0.42
C THR A 74 10.97 -0.36 -0.31
N SER A 75 10.34 0.68 0.24
CA SER A 75 9.21 1.35 -0.39
C SER A 75 9.59 2.05 -1.70
N LYS A 76 10.77 2.68 -1.78
CA LYS A 76 11.25 3.29 -3.04
C LYS A 76 11.46 2.25 -4.13
N VAL A 77 12.17 1.16 -3.81
CA VAL A 77 12.39 0.04 -4.74
C VAL A 77 11.06 -0.60 -5.15
N PHE A 78 10.13 -0.77 -4.21
CA PHE A 78 8.78 -1.26 -4.53
C PHE A 78 8.06 -0.34 -5.53
N MET A 79 8.08 0.98 -5.30
CA MET A 79 7.46 1.94 -6.21
C MET A 79 8.13 1.95 -7.59
N GLU A 80 9.46 1.78 -7.66
CA GLU A 80 10.19 1.62 -8.93
C GLU A 80 9.70 0.40 -9.72
N HIS A 81 9.48 -0.75 -9.06
CA HIS A 81 8.92 -1.94 -9.72
C HIS A 81 7.47 -1.73 -10.17
N VAL A 82 6.65 -1.00 -9.40
CA VAL A 82 5.29 -0.68 -9.83
C VAL A 82 5.31 0.22 -11.08
N ALA A 83 6.25 1.16 -11.14
CA ALA A 83 6.42 2.04 -12.30
C ALA A 83 6.73 1.28 -13.60
N GLU A 84 7.31 0.06 -13.52
CA GLU A 84 7.57 -0.80 -14.68
C GLU A 84 6.29 -1.27 -15.40
N GLN A 85 5.12 -1.18 -14.76
CA GLN A 85 3.83 -1.43 -15.40
C GLN A 85 3.34 -0.25 -16.25
N SER A 86 4.09 0.84 -16.28
CA SER A 86 3.78 2.06 -17.01
C SER A 86 4.89 2.43 -18.01
N LYS A 87 4.63 3.43 -18.84
CA LYS A 87 5.65 4.07 -19.69
C LYS A 87 6.59 5.02 -18.93
N PHE A 88 6.54 5.03 -17.60
CA PHE A 88 7.35 5.90 -16.76
C PHE A 88 8.39 5.14 -15.94
N ALA A 89 9.33 5.88 -15.40
CA ALA A 89 10.27 5.48 -14.37
C ALA A 89 10.25 6.52 -13.24
N LEU A 90 10.63 6.08 -12.03
CA LEU A 90 10.78 6.96 -10.88
C LEU A 90 12.27 7.16 -10.59
N ASP A 91 12.72 8.42 -10.63
CA ASP A 91 14.03 8.83 -10.17
C ASP A 91 13.90 9.68 -8.90
N PHE A 92 13.98 9.01 -7.76
CA PHE A 92 13.92 9.68 -6.46
C PHE A 92 15.15 10.57 -6.16
N SER A 93 16.21 10.56 -6.99
CA SER A 93 17.32 11.51 -6.82
C SER A 93 16.91 12.95 -7.16
N GLN A 94 15.80 13.13 -7.88
CA GLN A 94 15.23 14.45 -8.19
C GLN A 94 14.49 15.08 -7.01
N VAL A 95 14.27 14.32 -5.93
CA VAL A 95 13.53 14.76 -4.74
C VAL A 95 14.50 14.89 -3.57
N SER A 96 14.56 16.08 -2.95
CA SER A 96 15.38 16.27 -1.76
C SER A 96 14.88 15.41 -0.60
N ARG A 97 15.81 15.00 0.27
CA ARG A 97 15.48 14.21 1.47
C ARG A 97 14.45 14.92 2.35
N ASP A 98 14.59 16.23 2.53
CA ASP A 98 13.74 17.00 3.43
C ASP A 98 12.32 17.12 2.86
N LEU A 99 12.19 17.34 1.55
CA LEU A 99 10.88 17.35 0.88
C LEU A 99 10.20 15.98 0.94
N TRP A 100 10.95 14.91 0.68
CA TRP A 100 10.45 13.54 0.80
C TRP A 100 9.93 13.24 2.21
N ASN A 101 10.71 13.58 3.24
CA ASN A 101 10.33 13.35 4.63
C ASN A 101 9.10 14.18 5.03
N ALA A 102 9.06 15.46 4.68
CA ALA A 102 7.95 16.34 5.02
C ALA A 102 6.63 15.89 4.38
N THR A 103 6.66 15.51 3.10
CA THR A 103 5.47 15.05 2.36
C THR A 103 5.02 13.65 2.79
N SER A 104 5.96 12.75 3.10
CA SER A 104 5.67 11.44 3.68
C SER A 104 5.04 11.55 5.07
N GLU A 105 5.49 12.48 5.89
CA GLU A 105 4.85 12.72 7.20
C GLU A 105 3.46 13.35 7.04
N ALA A 106 3.32 14.31 6.11
CA ALA A 106 2.05 14.96 5.84
C ALA A 106 0.97 14.00 5.31
N SER A 107 1.37 12.90 4.66
CA SER A 107 0.42 11.93 4.08
C SER A 107 -0.27 11.03 5.10
N ARG A 108 0.31 10.90 6.30
CA ARG A 108 -0.17 9.98 7.35
C ARG A 108 -1.42 10.52 8.03
N PRO A 109 -2.21 9.67 8.70
CA PRO A 109 -3.32 10.15 9.51
C PRO A 109 -2.82 11.04 10.65
N LYS A 110 -3.62 12.05 11.00
CA LYS A 110 -3.37 12.99 12.10
C LYS A 110 -4.60 13.10 12.99
N ALA A 111 -4.46 13.68 14.18
CA ALA A 111 -5.56 13.82 15.12
C ALA A 111 -6.76 14.60 14.52
N GLU A 112 -6.46 15.63 13.73
CA GLU A 112 -7.41 16.47 13.01
C GLU A 112 -7.91 15.86 11.69
N ARG A 113 -7.22 14.83 11.17
CA ARG A 113 -7.48 14.19 9.88
C ARG A 113 -7.23 12.68 9.96
N PRO A 114 -8.22 11.88 10.41
CA PRO A 114 -8.03 10.46 10.74
C PRO A 114 -7.99 9.51 9.52
N TYR A 115 -7.80 10.05 8.31
CA TYR A 115 -7.68 9.29 7.06
C TYR A 115 -6.29 9.49 6.44
N LEU A 116 -5.97 8.81 5.34
CA LEU A 116 -4.76 9.07 4.57
C LEU A 116 -4.97 10.25 3.61
N ASP A 117 -3.91 11.04 3.38
CA ASP A 117 -3.94 12.14 2.40
C ASP A 117 -2.76 11.99 1.44
N PRO A 118 -3.00 11.54 0.20
CA PRO A 118 -1.92 11.40 -0.77
C PRO A 118 -1.52 12.74 -1.40
N LEU A 119 -2.29 13.83 -1.23
CA LEU A 119 -2.05 15.08 -1.94
C LEU A 119 -0.65 15.68 -1.71
N PRO A 120 -0.11 15.70 -0.47
CA PRO A 120 1.26 16.19 -0.23
C PRO A 120 2.33 15.44 -1.05
N LEU A 121 2.07 14.17 -1.42
CA LEU A 121 3.02 13.33 -2.14
C LEU A 121 2.99 13.54 -3.66
N VAL A 122 1.91 14.12 -4.21
CA VAL A 122 1.74 14.23 -5.68
C VAL A 122 2.91 14.98 -6.31
N ASN A 123 3.35 16.09 -5.70
CA ASN A 123 4.46 16.87 -6.22
C ASN A 123 5.79 16.10 -6.22
N VAL A 124 6.08 15.28 -5.20
CA VAL A 124 7.32 14.50 -5.19
C VAL A 124 7.30 13.38 -6.21
N PHE A 125 6.16 12.75 -6.45
CA PHE A 125 6.02 11.77 -7.52
C PHE A 125 6.07 12.42 -8.90
N ALA A 126 5.49 13.61 -9.08
CA ALA A 126 5.62 14.36 -10.33
C ALA A 126 7.09 14.72 -10.63
N LEU A 127 7.83 15.23 -9.63
CA LEU A 127 9.26 15.54 -9.76
C LEU A 127 10.11 14.30 -10.06
N ALA A 128 9.76 13.15 -9.46
CA ALA A 128 10.48 11.89 -9.69
C ALA A 128 10.12 11.21 -11.02
N THR A 129 8.99 11.56 -11.64
CA THR A 129 8.50 10.88 -12.84
C THR A 129 9.31 11.26 -14.07
N LYS A 130 9.79 10.25 -14.79
CA LYS A 130 10.46 10.38 -16.09
C LYS A 130 9.81 9.46 -17.10
N GLU A 131 9.68 9.90 -18.35
CA GLU A 131 9.31 8.98 -19.43
C GLU A 131 10.42 7.94 -19.61
N ARG A 132 10.01 6.68 -19.72
CA ARG A 132 10.89 5.59 -20.12
C ARG A 132 11.09 5.76 -21.62
N GLY A 133 12.22 6.37 -22.01
CA GLY A 133 12.60 6.44 -23.42
C GLY A 133 12.58 5.06 -24.07
N ASN A 134 12.43 4.98 -25.40
CA ASN A 134 12.46 3.75 -26.18
C ASN A 134 13.85 3.08 -26.14
N GLU A 135 14.31 2.64 -24.99
CA GLU A 135 15.29 1.58 -24.87
C GLU A 135 14.52 0.29 -25.15
N GLN A 136 14.72 -0.25 -26.35
CA GLN A 136 14.11 -1.49 -26.82
C GLN A 136 14.01 -2.53 -25.69
N THR A 137 12.78 -2.93 -25.42
CA THR A 137 12.43 -4.18 -24.75
C THR A 137 13.33 -5.31 -25.25
N LYS A 138 14.35 -5.68 -24.47
CA LYS A 138 14.75 -7.08 -24.45
C LYS A 138 13.55 -7.82 -23.90
N GLU A 139 12.93 -8.62 -24.76
CA GLU A 139 11.77 -9.45 -24.47
C GLU A 139 11.90 -10.12 -23.10
N THR A 140 11.29 -9.54 -22.08
CA THR A 140 10.89 -10.29 -20.89
C THR A 140 9.47 -10.75 -21.17
N ASN A 141 9.37 -12.02 -21.55
CA ASN A 141 8.12 -12.79 -21.57
C ASN A 141 7.20 -12.28 -20.44
N THR A 142 6.01 -11.83 -20.82
CA THR A 142 4.91 -11.47 -19.91
C THR A 142 4.43 -12.72 -19.18
N GLY A 143 5.24 -13.19 -18.25
CA GLY A 143 4.89 -14.18 -17.25
C GLY A 143 4.17 -13.46 -16.12
N HIS A 144 2.89 -13.79 -15.96
CA HIS A 144 2.16 -13.69 -14.69
C HIS A 144 3.14 -13.78 -13.51
N LEU A 145 3.20 -12.74 -12.66
CA LEU A 145 4.11 -12.59 -11.52
C LEU A 145 4.34 -13.94 -10.81
N ASP A 146 5.43 -14.60 -11.16
CA ASP A 146 5.87 -15.83 -10.52
C ASP A 146 6.89 -15.44 -9.45
N LEU A 147 6.35 -15.18 -8.26
CA LEU A 147 7.12 -14.84 -7.05
C LEU A 147 8.14 -15.94 -6.67
N SER A 148 8.14 -17.11 -7.33
CA SER A 148 9.11 -18.18 -7.11
C SER A 148 10.47 -17.98 -7.80
N LYS A 149 10.57 -17.03 -8.75
CA LYS A 149 11.82 -16.78 -9.52
C LYS A 149 12.67 -15.64 -9.00
N ALA A 150 12.11 -14.79 -8.15
CA ALA A 150 12.93 -13.81 -7.45
C ALA A 150 13.75 -14.55 -6.39
N SER A 151 15.08 -14.48 -6.49
CA SER A 151 16.01 -15.06 -5.52
C SER A 151 15.98 -14.24 -4.23
N TYR A 152 14.84 -14.29 -3.54
CA TYR A 152 14.72 -13.86 -2.17
C TYR A 152 15.20 -14.99 -1.26
N PRO A 153 15.86 -14.69 -0.13
CA PRO A 153 16.08 -15.71 0.90
C PRO A 153 14.73 -16.34 1.25
N ALA A 154 14.70 -17.68 1.34
CA ALA A 154 13.50 -18.53 1.40
C ALA A 154 12.50 -18.27 2.56
N GLN A 155 12.73 -17.22 3.36
CA GLN A 155 11.85 -16.80 4.45
C GLN A 155 10.73 -15.86 3.98
N ALA A 156 10.95 -15.03 2.95
CA ALA A 156 9.98 -14.01 2.52
C ALA A 156 8.68 -14.55 1.88
N THR A 157 8.68 -15.79 1.38
CA THR A 157 7.49 -16.41 0.76
C THR A 157 6.56 -17.10 1.76
N LYS A 158 7.00 -17.37 3.00
CA LYS A 158 6.18 -18.07 4.00
C LYS A 158 5.09 -17.19 4.60
N SER A 159 5.29 -15.88 4.62
CA SER A 159 4.39 -14.91 5.27
C SER A 159 3.08 -14.68 4.49
N LEU A 160 2.99 -15.17 3.24
CA LEU A 160 1.79 -15.09 2.39
C LEU A 160 0.88 -16.34 2.46
N THR A 161 1.34 -17.44 3.07
CA THR A 161 0.62 -18.74 3.04
C THR A 161 -0.09 -19.14 4.34
N LYS A 162 -0.08 -18.30 5.38
CA LYS A 162 -0.70 -18.67 6.66
C LYS A 162 -2.18 -18.25 6.70
N ALA A 163 -3.05 -19.12 6.18
CA ALA A 163 -4.48 -19.02 6.41
C ALA A 163 -4.79 -19.11 7.93
N PRO A 164 -5.75 -18.35 8.47
CA PRO A 164 -6.15 -18.50 9.87
C PRO A 164 -6.89 -19.82 10.05
N GLN A 165 -6.33 -20.74 10.84
CA GLN A 165 -7.10 -21.86 11.39
C GLN A 165 -8.09 -21.30 12.42
N GLY A 166 -9.36 -21.28 12.04
CA GLY A 166 -10.46 -20.96 12.94
C GLY A 166 -10.58 -22.00 14.04
N GLN A 167 -10.54 -21.56 15.30
CA GLN A 167 -11.15 -22.29 16.40
C GLN A 167 -12.54 -21.71 16.62
N GLY A 168 -13.55 -22.54 16.33
CA GLY A 168 -14.94 -22.22 16.57
C GLY A 168 -15.27 -22.26 18.06
N THR A 169 -16.03 -21.27 18.51
CA THR A 169 -16.98 -21.46 19.62
C THR A 169 -18.29 -20.80 19.21
N ALA A 170 -19.30 -21.65 19.02
CA ALA A 170 -20.66 -21.27 18.65
C ALA A 170 -21.33 -20.46 19.76
N ARG A 171 -22.00 -19.35 19.40
CA ARG A 171 -23.20 -18.86 20.08
C ARG A 171 -24.20 -18.27 19.08
N ARG A 172 -25.42 -18.81 19.12
CA ARG A 172 -26.63 -18.39 18.41
C ARG A 172 -27.05 -16.97 18.78
N GLY A 173 -27.60 -16.22 17.83
CA GLY A 173 -28.40 -15.03 18.15
C GLY A 173 -28.70 -14.11 16.96
N THR A 174 -29.80 -14.40 16.27
CA THR A 174 -30.74 -13.46 15.59
C THR A 174 -30.22 -12.45 14.56
N SER A 175 -30.56 -12.73 13.31
CA SER A 175 -30.59 -11.84 12.15
C SER A 175 -31.69 -10.77 12.29
N TYR A 176 -31.37 -9.51 12.02
CA TYR A 176 -32.33 -8.41 11.85
C TYR A 176 -32.16 -7.83 10.44
N LEU A 177 -33.21 -7.93 9.62
CA LEU A 177 -33.33 -7.29 8.31
C LEU A 177 -34.26 -6.08 8.47
N PRO A 178 -33.87 -4.87 8.04
CA PRO A 178 -34.75 -3.71 8.06
C PRO A 178 -35.54 -3.59 6.74
N GLY A 179 -36.84 -3.36 6.85
CA GLY A 179 -37.64 -2.78 5.76
C GLY A 179 -38.96 -3.48 5.49
N GLN A 180 -40.04 -3.02 6.14
CA GLN A 180 -41.34 -2.79 5.50
C GLN A 180 -42.21 -1.88 6.38
N ASN A 181 -43.02 -1.08 5.71
CA ASN A 181 -43.67 0.15 6.17
C ASN A 181 -45.17 -0.11 6.51
N LEU A 182 -45.86 0.95 6.97
CA LEU A 182 -47.30 1.09 7.32
C LEU A 182 -47.69 0.60 8.73
N GLY A 183 -48.43 1.34 9.57
CA GLY A 183 -49.11 2.63 9.45
C GLY A 183 -49.99 2.86 10.70
N THR A 184 -50.22 4.13 11.03
CA THR A 184 -51.41 4.74 11.69
C THR A 184 -52.19 3.95 12.76
N HIS A 185 -52.27 4.48 13.99
CA HIS A 185 -53.48 5.16 14.48
C HIS A 185 -53.27 5.84 15.85
N GLU A 186 -53.85 7.02 15.97
CA GLU A 186 -54.04 7.82 17.18
C GLU A 186 -54.81 7.07 18.28
N ARG A 187 -54.45 7.35 19.54
CA ARG A 187 -55.36 7.87 20.58
C ARG A 187 -54.56 8.48 21.73
#